data_AF-A0YT12-F1
#
_entry.id   AF-A0YT12-F1
#
_cell.length_a   1.000
_cell.length_b   1.000
_cell.length_c   1.000
_cell.angle_alpha   90.00
_cell.angle_beta   90.00
_cell.angle_gamma   90.00
#
_symmetry.space_group_name_H-M   'P 1'
#
loop_
_entity.id
_entity.type
_entity.pdbx_description
1 polymer ?
#
loop_
_entity_poly.entity_id
_entity_poly.type
_entity_poly.pdbx_seq_one_letter_code
_entity_poly.pdbx_strand_id
1 'polypeptide(L)'
;MGLLPPEDEDITVVQRCKEIISEWLNDMRLELKPSKTRLTHTLNSYGEEKPGFDFLGLNIRQYKIGKYHTGKNTQGKPIGFKTIITPSQKSVKVHYDQIAKVIDSHKAADQKALIKHLNPIIRGGRNYYASVVSKEAYSKLDYLMYQKL
;
A
#
# COMPACT_ATOMS: atom_id res chain seq x y z
N MET A 1 27.06 1.33 30.10
CA MET A 1 26.15 0.52 29.28
C MET A 1 24.91 1.39 29.05
N GLY A 2 24.94 2.21 28.00
CA GLY A 2 23.85 3.15 27.72
C GLY A 2 22.65 2.37 27.18
N LEU A 3 21.53 2.45 27.87
CA LEU A 3 20.25 1.93 27.37
C LEU A 3 19.94 2.64 26.05
N LEU A 4 19.75 1.85 24.99
CA LEU A 4 19.23 2.35 23.72
C LEU A 4 17.86 3.00 23.98
N PRO A 5 17.55 4.13 23.31
CA PRO A 5 16.26 4.78 23.46
C PRO A 5 15.12 3.78 23.15
N PRO A 6 13.95 3.92 23.79
CA PRO A 6 12.85 2.95 23.67
C PRO A 6 12.31 2.76 22.24
N GLU A 7 12.66 3.63 21.29
CA GLU A 7 12.35 3.46 19.86
C GLU A 7 13.17 2.34 19.19
N ASP A 8 14.30 1.94 19.78
CA ASP A 8 15.23 0.92 19.24
C ASP A 8 14.94 -0.50 19.77
N GLU A 9 14.09 -0.67 20.78
CA GLU A 9 13.75 -2.02 21.29
C GLU A 9 12.94 -2.82 20.26
N ASP A 10 11.95 -2.18 19.62
CA ASP A 10 11.07 -2.85 18.66
C ASP A 10 11.83 -3.39 17.45
N ILE A 11 12.89 -2.71 17.01
CA ILE A 11 13.61 -3.14 15.82
C ILE A 11 14.52 -4.34 16.06
N THR A 12 15.13 -4.43 17.24
CA THR A 12 15.93 -5.60 17.60
C THR A 12 15.06 -6.86 17.64
N VAL A 13 13.81 -6.73 18.11
CA VAL A 13 12.82 -7.82 18.11
C VAL A 13 12.47 -8.22 16.68
N VAL A 14 12.17 -7.26 15.79
CA VAL A 14 11.84 -7.55 14.39
C VAL A 14 13.01 -8.20 13.64
N GLN A 15 14.25 -7.76 13.91
CA GLN A 15 15.45 -8.35 13.33
C GLN A 15 15.62 -9.81 13.77
N ARG A 16 15.42 -10.09 15.06
CA ARG A 16 15.45 -11.46 15.59
C ARG A 16 14.34 -12.33 14.99
N CYS A 17 13.13 -11.78 14.82
CA CYS A 17 12.05 -12.49 14.12
C CYS A 17 12.44 -12.85 12.69
N LYS A 18 13.16 -11.98 11.97
CA LYS A 18 13.66 -12.28 10.62
C LYS A 18 14.64 -13.46 10.63
N GLU A 19 15.52 -13.55 11.62
CA GLU A 19 16.46 -14.68 11.78
C GLU A 19 15.70 -15.99 12.01
N ILE A 20 14.77 -16.00 12.97
CA ILE A 20 13.94 -17.17 13.28
C ILE A 20 13.15 -17.64 12.05
N ILE A 21 12.55 -16.71 11.30
CA ILE A 21 11.82 -17.04 10.06
C ILE A 21 12.77 -17.60 9.00
N SER A 22 14.00 -17.08 8.91
CA SER A 22 14.98 -17.55 7.93
C SER A 22 15.44 -18.98 8.25
N GLU A 23 15.67 -19.30 9.52
CA GLU A 23 15.99 -20.66 9.98
C GLU A 23 14.83 -21.62 9.69
N TRP A 24 13.59 -21.23 10.04
CA TRP A 24 12.41 -22.05 9.78
C TRP A 24 12.15 -22.31 8.28
N LEU A 25 12.41 -21.31 7.42
CA LEU A 25 12.29 -21.48 5.97
C LEU A 25 13.35 -22.46 5.41
N ASN A 26 14.53 -22.50 6.02
CA ASN A 26 15.62 -23.37 5.58
C ASN A 26 15.27 -24.85 5.73
N ASP A 27 14.50 -25.22 6.77
CA ASP A 27 13.98 -26.59 6.93
C ASP A 27 13.11 -27.03 5.73
N MET A 28 12.48 -26.07 5.04
CA MET A 28 11.70 -26.27 3.82
C MET A 28 12.50 -26.01 2.53
N ARG A 29 13.81 -25.77 2.63
CA ARG A 29 14.69 -25.39 1.51
C ARG A 29 14.25 -24.10 0.81
N LEU A 30 13.71 -23.15 1.59
CA LEU A 30 13.32 -21.82 1.14
C LEU A 30 14.22 -20.78 1.80
N GLU A 31 14.43 -19.67 1.10
CA GLU A 31 15.22 -18.55 1.61
C GLU A 31 14.53 -17.21 1.31
N LEU A 32 14.70 -16.25 2.20
CA LEU A 32 14.26 -14.88 1.97
C LEU A 32 15.16 -14.21 0.94
N LYS A 33 14.59 -13.70 -0.16
CA LYS A 33 15.34 -12.97 -1.18
C LYS A 33 15.75 -11.58 -0.65
N PRO A 34 17.05 -11.27 -0.43
CA PRO A 34 17.47 -10.00 0.17
C PRO A 34 17.00 -8.78 -0.62
N SER A 35 16.98 -8.88 -1.95
CA SER A 35 16.53 -7.78 -2.84
C SER A 35 15.02 -7.47 -2.76
N LYS A 36 14.22 -8.33 -2.13
CA LYS A 36 12.77 -8.16 -1.96
C LYS A 36 12.38 -7.97 -0.49
N THR A 37 13.30 -8.21 0.42
CA THR A 37 13.05 -8.16 1.86
C THR A 37 13.63 -6.89 2.44
N ARG A 38 12.75 -6.06 2.98
CA ARG A 38 13.10 -4.80 3.62
C ARG A 38 12.43 -4.72 4.99
N LEU A 39 13.15 -4.14 5.95
CA LEU A 39 12.57 -3.66 7.20
C LEU A 39 12.25 -2.17 7.10
N THR A 40 11.04 -1.80 7.49
CA THR A 40 10.60 -0.40 7.50
C THR A 40 9.62 -0.19 8.65
N HIS A 41 9.60 1.02 9.17
CA HIS A 41 8.66 1.46 10.19
C HIS A 41 7.45 2.14 9.51
N THR A 42 6.25 2.00 10.05
CA THR A 42 5.04 2.58 9.41
C THR A 42 4.92 4.10 9.63
N LEU A 43 5.38 4.61 10.77
CA LEU A 43 5.40 6.04 11.14
C LEU A 43 6.72 6.79 10.81
N ASN A 44 7.85 6.29 11.31
CA ASN A 44 9.16 6.93 11.20
C ASN A 44 9.98 6.36 10.03
N SER A 45 10.95 7.14 9.56
CA SER A 45 11.95 6.62 8.61
C SER A 45 12.92 5.71 9.35
N TYR A 46 13.43 4.69 8.67
CA TYR A 46 14.44 3.80 9.23
C TYR A 46 15.59 3.62 8.24
N GLY A 47 16.79 4.07 8.61
CA GLY A 47 17.91 4.16 7.66
C GLY A 47 17.54 4.99 6.43
N GLU A 48 17.69 4.41 5.25
CA GLU A 48 17.30 5.03 3.97
C GLU A 48 15.82 4.79 3.60
N GLU A 49 15.10 3.99 4.39
CA GLU A 49 13.76 3.54 4.04
C GLU A 49 12.68 4.50 4.50
N LYS A 50 11.78 4.83 3.57
CA LYS A 50 10.65 5.71 3.82
C LYS A 50 9.62 5.00 4.70
N PRO A 51 8.88 5.75 5.53
CA PRO A 51 7.83 5.17 6.35
C PRO A 51 6.74 4.52 5.50
N GLY A 52 6.26 3.37 5.97
CA GLY A 52 5.19 2.61 5.35
C GLY A 52 5.67 1.61 4.30
N PHE A 53 4.75 0.77 3.84
CA PHE A 53 5.03 -0.29 2.89
C PHE A 53 3.82 -0.65 2.04
N ASP A 54 4.07 -1.31 0.92
CA ASP A 54 3.03 -1.84 0.05
C ASP A 54 2.77 -3.31 0.37
N PHE A 55 1.50 -3.68 0.54
CA PHE A 55 1.07 -5.06 0.75
C PHE A 55 -0.26 -5.30 0.06
N LEU A 56 -0.34 -6.37 -0.74
CA LEU A 56 -1.53 -6.73 -1.53
C LEU A 56 -2.13 -5.53 -2.30
N GLY A 57 -1.26 -4.74 -2.93
CA GLY A 57 -1.67 -3.58 -3.72
C GLY A 57 -2.16 -2.37 -2.93
N LEU A 58 -2.08 -2.39 -1.60
CA LEU A 58 -2.37 -1.27 -0.71
C LEU A 58 -1.07 -0.69 -0.16
N ASN A 59 -0.99 0.62 -0.02
CA ASN A 59 0.05 1.30 0.76
C ASN A 59 -0.45 1.52 2.19
N ILE A 60 0.32 1.07 3.17
CA ILE A 60 0.04 1.19 4.59
C ILE A 60 1.07 2.13 5.21
N ARG A 61 0.62 3.27 5.73
CA ARG A 61 1.49 4.26 6.37
C ARG A 61 0.80 4.93 7.55
N GLN A 62 1.59 5.22 8.58
CA GLN A 62 1.17 6.03 9.71
C GLN A 62 1.70 7.45 9.57
N TYR A 63 0.89 8.42 10.03
CA TYR A 63 1.23 9.83 10.02
C TYR A 63 1.07 10.39 11.42
N LYS A 64 2.08 11.14 11.88
CA LYS A 64 2.01 11.85 13.16
C LYS A 64 0.94 12.93 13.06
N ILE A 65 0.06 12.99 14.05
CA ILE A 65 -1.06 13.91 14.05
C ILE A 65 -1.31 14.48 15.44
N GLY A 66 -1.95 15.65 15.48
CA GLY A 66 -2.24 16.34 16.72
C GLY A 66 -3.16 15.56 17.66
N LYS A 67 -3.04 15.86 18.96
CA LYS A 67 -3.78 15.19 20.05
C LYS A 67 -5.31 15.17 19.89
N TYR A 68 -5.87 16.09 19.10
CA TYR A 68 -7.31 16.22 18.85
C TYR A 68 -7.81 15.43 17.63
N HIS A 69 -6.91 14.93 16.77
CA HIS A 69 -7.28 14.21 15.55
C HIS A 69 -6.89 12.72 15.60
N THR A 70 -6.24 12.29 16.68
CA THR A 70 -5.73 10.94 16.84
C THR A 70 -6.70 10.06 17.60
N GLY A 71 -6.66 8.75 17.30
CA GLY A 71 -7.40 7.76 18.05
C GLY A 71 -6.92 7.68 19.50
N LYS A 72 -7.66 6.94 20.31
CA LYS A 72 -7.29 6.62 21.69
C LYS A 72 -7.01 5.12 21.79
N ASN A 73 -6.07 4.75 22.65
CA ASN A 73 -5.86 3.35 23.00
C ASN A 73 -6.98 2.84 23.93
N THR A 74 -6.90 1.58 24.36
CA THR A 74 -7.88 0.95 25.27
C THR A 74 -8.02 1.66 26.63
N GLN A 75 -7.02 2.45 27.03
CA GLN A 75 -7.02 3.25 28.26
C GLN A 75 -7.49 4.70 28.04
N GLY A 76 -7.98 5.04 26.84
CA GLY A 76 -8.43 6.39 26.50
C GLY A 76 -7.30 7.41 26.23
N LYS A 77 -6.04 6.97 26.20
CA LYS A 77 -4.89 7.84 25.93
C LYS A 77 -4.70 8.05 24.42
N PRO A 78 -4.45 9.29 23.95
CA PRO A 78 -4.16 9.57 22.54
C PRO A 78 -2.97 8.75 22.02
N ILE A 79 -3.12 8.12 20.85
CA ILE A 79 -2.06 7.29 20.23
C ILE A 79 -0.99 8.11 19.49
N GLY A 80 -1.32 9.33 19.06
CA GLY A 80 -0.37 10.29 18.45
C GLY A 80 -0.13 10.12 16.94
N PHE A 81 -0.74 9.11 16.31
CA PHE A 81 -0.67 8.90 14.87
C PHE A 81 -2.03 8.49 14.28
N LYS A 82 -2.13 8.47 12.95
CA LYS A 82 -3.24 7.87 12.20
C LYS A 82 -2.68 7.01 11.09
N THR A 83 -3.19 5.79 11.00
CA THR A 83 -2.92 4.92 9.86
C THR A 83 -3.82 5.33 8.72
N ILE A 84 -3.23 5.61 7.55
CA ILE A 84 -3.93 5.85 6.31
C ILE A 84 -3.53 4.73 5.36
N ILE A 85 -4.54 3.99 4.88
CA ILE A 85 -4.36 2.92 3.90
C ILE A 85 -4.92 3.43 2.59
N THR A 86 -4.10 3.43 1.54
CA THR A 86 -4.47 3.88 0.19
C THR A 86 -4.14 2.80 -0.84
N PRO A 87 -4.71 2.84 -2.05
CA PRO A 87 -4.19 2.05 -3.16
C PRO A 87 -2.71 2.40 -3.42
N SER A 88 -1.86 1.40 -3.56
CA SER A 88 -0.45 1.61 -3.92
C SER A 88 -0.34 2.20 -5.33
N GLN A 89 0.63 3.09 -5.53
CA GLN A 89 0.84 3.74 -6.84
C GLN A 89 1.08 2.72 -7.96
N LYS A 90 1.78 1.62 -7.64
CA LYS A 90 2.00 0.51 -8.56
C LYS A 90 0.68 -0.12 -9.00
N SER A 91 -0.23 -0.37 -8.07
CA SER A 91 -1.50 -1.04 -8.38
C SER A 91 -2.48 -0.12 -9.10
N VAL A 92 -2.50 1.18 -8.76
CA VAL A 92 -3.22 2.21 -9.50
C VAL A 92 -2.73 2.27 -10.95
N LYS A 93 -1.41 2.25 -11.16
CA LYS A 93 -0.83 2.23 -12.52
C LYS A 93 -1.24 0.97 -13.28
N VAL A 94 -1.13 -0.21 -12.68
CA VAL A 94 -1.52 -1.48 -13.32
C VAL A 94 -3.00 -1.43 -13.73
N HIS A 95 -3.87 -0.88 -12.88
CA HIS A 95 -5.29 -0.72 -13.20
C HIS A 95 -5.52 0.23 -14.37
N TYR A 96 -4.83 1.38 -14.39
CA TYR A 96 -4.87 2.32 -15.51
C TYR A 96 -4.37 1.68 -16.81
N ASP A 97 -3.24 0.97 -16.77
CA ASP A 97 -2.64 0.33 -17.95
C ASP A 97 -3.61 -0.69 -18.59
N GLN A 98 -4.38 -1.42 -17.77
CA GLN A 98 -5.43 -2.33 -18.24
C GLN A 98 -6.54 -1.58 -18.98
N ILE A 99 -7.01 -0.46 -18.41
CA ILE A 99 -8.04 0.38 -19.02
C ILE A 99 -7.54 0.99 -20.34
N ALA A 100 -6.34 1.56 -20.32
CA ALA A 100 -5.70 2.15 -21.49
C ALA A 100 -5.55 1.13 -22.62
N LYS A 101 -5.16 -0.11 -22.31
CA LYS A 101 -5.07 -1.21 -23.28
C LYS A 101 -6.43 -1.55 -23.92
N VAL A 102 -7.51 -1.53 -23.14
CA VAL A 102 -8.86 -1.75 -23.68
C VAL A 102 -9.27 -0.62 -24.61
N ILE A 103 -9.04 0.64 -24.22
CA ILE A 103 -9.31 1.80 -25.09
C ILE A 103 -8.51 1.70 -26.39
N ASP A 104 -7.20 1.43 -26.29
CA ASP A 104 -6.32 1.38 -27.46
C ASP A 104 -6.67 0.26 -28.44
N SER A 105 -7.18 -0.88 -27.94
CA SER A 105 -7.62 -2.00 -28.78
C SER A 105 -9.01 -1.82 -29.40
N HIS A 106 -9.78 -0.83 -28.96
CA HIS A 106 -11.17 -0.61 -29.37
C HIS A 106 -11.39 0.75 -30.04
N LYS A 107 -10.35 1.38 -30.59
CA LYS A 107 -10.43 2.71 -31.25
C LYS A 107 -11.41 2.78 -32.42
N ALA A 108 -11.62 1.66 -33.12
CA ALA A 108 -12.56 1.55 -34.23
C ALA A 108 -13.87 0.84 -33.86
N ALA A 109 -14.04 0.46 -32.59
CA ALA A 109 -15.25 -0.20 -32.13
C ALA A 109 -16.37 0.83 -31.88
N ASP A 110 -17.62 0.35 -31.82
CA ASP A 110 -18.71 1.18 -31.37
C ASP A 110 -18.54 1.55 -29.88
N GLN A 111 -19.06 2.72 -29.50
CA GLN A 111 -18.98 3.20 -28.12
C GLN A 111 -19.59 2.19 -27.14
N LYS A 112 -20.65 1.47 -27.57
CA LYS A 112 -21.33 0.46 -26.76
C LYS A 112 -20.43 -0.74 -26.45
N ALA A 113 -19.67 -1.26 -27.41
CA ALA A 113 -18.70 -2.32 -27.13
C ALA A 113 -17.59 -1.82 -26.20
N LEU A 114 -17.06 -0.62 -26.43
CA LEU A 114 -16.03 -0.06 -25.54
C LEU A 114 -16.53 0.03 -24.08
N ILE A 115 -17.72 0.60 -23.86
CA ILE A 115 -18.34 0.69 -22.53
C ILE A 115 -18.54 -0.70 -21.92
N LYS A 116 -19.01 -1.67 -22.72
CA LYS A 116 -19.22 -3.06 -22.28
C LYS A 116 -17.93 -3.70 -21.77
N HIS A 117 -16.79 -3.40 -22.39
CA HIS A 117 -15.49 -3.93 -21.98
C HIS A 117 -14.85 -3.16 -20.81
N LEU A 118 -15.06 -1.84 -20.73
CA LEU A 118 -14.51 -1.01 -19.65
C LEU A 118 -15.22 -1.21 -18.31
N ASN A 119 -16.55 -1.28 -18.31
CA ASN A 119 -17.34 -1.29 -17.07
C ASN A 119 -16.95 -2.42 -16.08
N PRO A 120 -16.72 -3.68 -16.50
CA PRO A 120 -16.31 -4.73 -15.59
C PRO A 120 -14.96 -4.47 -14.92
N ILE A 121 -13.99 -3.91 -15.65
CA ILE A 121 -12.65 -3.59 -15.13
C ILE A 121 -12.75 -2.50 -14.08
N ILE A 122 -13.39 -1.38 -14.43
CA ILE A 122 -13.59 -0.23 -13.52
C ILE A 122 -14.32 -0.67 -12.26
N ARG A 123 -15.41 -1.44 -12.41
CA ARG A 123 -16.19 -1.94 -11.26
C ARG A 123 -15.36 -2.87 -10.38
N GLY A 124 -14.55 -3.75 -10.96
CA GLY A 124 -13.65 -4.64 -10.22
C GLY A 124 -12.66 -3.85 -9.38
N GLY A 125 -11.99 -2.85 -9.98
CA GLY A 125 -11.09 -1.95 -9.26
C GLY A 125 -11.79 -1.19 -8.13
N ARG A 126 -12.97 -0.61 -8.43
CA ARG A 126 -13.79 0.12 -7.46
C ARG A 126 -14.11 -0.72 -6.22
N ASN A 127 -14.59 -1.95 -6.45
CA ASN A 127 -14.97 -2.87 -5.38
C ASN A 127 -13.76 -3.29 -4.54
N TYR A 128 -12.60 -3.53 -5.18
CA TYR A 128 -11.40 -3.95 -4.48
C TYR A 128 -10.87 -2.89 -3.50
N TYR A 129 -10.88 -1.60 -3.88
CA TYR A 129 -10.41 -0.51 -3.01
C TYR A 129 -11.55 0.24 -2.28
N ALA A 130 -12.74 -0.34 -2.18
CA ALA A 130 -13.92 0.32 -1.59
C ALA A 130 -13.77 0.61 -0.09
N SER A 131 -12.98 -0.18 0.63
CA SER A 131 -12.80 -0.09 2.08
C SER A 131 -11.65 0.83 2.51
N VAL A 132 -10.89 1.38 1.56
CA VAL A 132 -9.67 2.15 1.84
C VAL A 132 -9.79 3.60 1.34
N VAL A 133 -8.86 4.46 1.76
CA VAL A 133 -8.84 5.86 1.37
C VAL A 133 -8.36 5.95 -0.08
N SER A 134 -9.29 6.01 -1.02
CA SER A 134 -9.03 5.87 -2.45
C SER A 134 -9.47 7.09 -3.28
N LYS A 135 -10.01 8.15 -2.65
CA LYS A 135 -10.54 9.33 -3.32
C LYS A 135 -9.55 9.95 -4.31
N GLU A 136 -8.33 10.29 -3.85
CA GLU A 136 -7.32 10.93 -4.69
C GLU A 136 -6.86 10.02 -5.84
N ALA A 137 -6.70 8.72 -5.56
CA ALA A 137 -6.34 7.74 -6.58
C ALA A 137 -7.40 7.66 -7.69
N TYR A 138 -8.69 7.64 -7.34
CA TYR A 138 -9.76 7.65 -8.33
C TYR A 138 -9.89 8.96 -9.07
N SER A 139 -9.78 10.11 -8.41
CA SER A 139 -9.79 11.41 -9.11
C SER A 139 -8.68 11.49 -10.16
N LYS A 140 -7.50 10.96 -9.86
CA LYS A 140 -6.41 10.86 -10.84
C LYS A 140 -6.73 9.88 -11.98
N LEU A 141 -7.25 8.70 -11.67
CA LEU A 141 -7.63 7.70 -12.67
C LEU A 141 -8.70 8.23 -13.62
N ASP A 142 -9.75 8.86 -13.09
CA ASP A 142 -10.83 9.44 -13.87
C ASP A 142 -10.32 10.51 -14.84
N TYR A 143 -9.43 11.39 -14.37
CA TYR A 143 -8.77 12.38 -15.23
C TYR A 143 -7.97 11.74 -16.36
N LEU A 144 -7.12 10.77 -16.04
CA LEU A 144 -6.28 10.08 -17.04
C LEU A 144 -7.11 9.25 -18.02
N MET A 145 -8.22 8.68 -17.57
CA MET A 145 -9.17 7.97 -18.42
C MET A 145 -9.86 8.92 -19.38
N TYR A 146 -10.35 10.07 -18.88
CA TYR A 146 -10.98 11.08 -19.71
C TYR A 146 -10.06 11.60 -20.82
N GLN A 147 -8.77 11.79 -20.54
CA GLN A 147 -7.79 12.19 -21.55
C GLN A 147 -7.47 11.11 -22.59
N LYS A 148 -7.71 9.83 -22.25
CA LYS A 148 -7.37 8.68 -23.08
C LYS A 148 -8.51 8.28 -24.03
N LEU A 149 -9.76 8.53 -23.61
CA LEU A 149 -10.98 8.39 -24.41
C LEU A 149 -11.01 9.42 -25.54
#